data_AF-M5RJI1-F1
#
_entry.id   AF-M5RJI1-F1
#
_cell.length_a   1.000
_cell.length_b   1.000
_cell.length_c   1.000
_cell.angle_alpha   90.00
_cell.angle_beta   90.00
_cell.angle_gamma   90.00
#
_symmetry.space_group_name_H-M   'P 1'
#
loop_
_entity.id
_entity.type
_entity.pdbx_description
1 polymer ?
#
loop_
_entity_poly.entity_id
_entity_poly.type
_entity_poly.pdbx_seq_one_letter_code
_entity_poly.pdbx_strand_id
1 'polypeptide(L)'
;MANSTCTDSRDAFQQQQWRNNSERRYYQAVCQVQLANEEVAAADPIQYARQSLSKVAQPGLTQWSIVYEPTEKRISFSTRVAKEIRTLDLDDLDFDSASDALTVDVNNDVAGDLVPQLKPFTASDNKRIVNFSFDQTMPKSFVRTAVKQLVLNYPATLSVVGESAAVGE
;
A
#
# COMPACT_ATOMS: atom_id res chain seq x y z
N MET A 1 -16.76 13.08 8.27
CA MET A 1 -17.39 12.30 7.19
C MET A 1 -17.32 10.84 7.58
N ALA A 2 -18.45 10.16 7.78
CA ALA A 2 -18.47 8.73 8.03
C ALA A 2 -18.38 7.98 6.70
N ASN A 3 -17.59 6.91 6.64
CA ASN A 3 -17.60 6.01 5.49
C ASN A 3 -18.90 5.21 5.51
N SER A 4 -19.45 4.92 4.32
CA SER A 4 -20.59 4.01 4.17
C SER A 4 -20.17 2.58 4.50
N THR A 5 -21.10 1.75 4.97
CA THR A 5 -20.87 0.31 5.04
C THR A 5 -20.93 -0.32 3.65
N CYS A 6 -20.50 -1.59 3.54
CA CYS A 6 -20.67 -2.36 2.30
C CYS A 6 -22.15 -2.50 1.91
N THR A 7 -23.02 -2.72 2.89
CA THR A 7 -24.47 -2.82 2.68
C THR A 7 -25.03 -1.50 2.15
N ASP A 8 -24.74 -0.38 2.82
CA ASP A 8 -25.21 0.96 2.37
C ASP A 8 -24.77 1.26 0.93
N SER A 9 -23.53 0.91 0.58
CA SER A 9 -22.97 1.17 -0.76
C SER A 9 -23.63 0.31 -1.84
N ARG A 10 -24.00 -0.93 -1.49
CA ARG A 10 -24.73 -1.84 -2.38
C ARG A 10 -26.17 -1.39 -2.58
N ASP A 11 -26.84 -0.99 -1.51
CA ASP A 11 -28.22 -0.49 -1.59
C ASP A 11 -28.28 0.81 -2.41
N ALA A 12 -27.32 1.72 -2.19
CA ALA A 12 -27.14 2.93 -2.98
C ALA A 12 -26.90 2.63 -4.46
N PHE A 13 -26.09 1.61 -4.78
CA PHE A 13 -25.87 1.15 -6.15
C PHE A 13 -27.15 0.61 -6.79
N GLN A 14 -27.87 -0.28 -6.10
CA GLN A 14 -29.10 -0.89 -6.59
C GLN A 14 -30.22 0.12 -6.82
N GLN A 15 -30.34 1.10 -5.92
CA GLN A 15 -31.35 2.16 -5.99
C GLN A 15 -30.92 3.33 -6.89
N GLN A 16 -29.69 3.31 -7.41
CA GLN A 16 -29.08 4.41 -8.17
C GLN A 16 -29.12 5.76 -7.42
N GLN A 17 -28.98 5.72 -6.10
CA GLN A 17 -29.02 6.88 -5.23
C GLN A 17 -27.86 6.83 -4.24
N TRP A 18 -26.84 7.66 -4.46
CA TRP A 18 -25.72 7.83 -3.53
C TRP A 18 -25.82 9.16 -2.79
N ARG A 19 -25.51 9.13 -1.49
CA ARG A 19 -25.63 10.24 -0.54
C ARG A 19 -24.28 10.78 -0.10
N ASN A 20 -23.21 10.04 -0.32
CA ASN A 20 -21.86 10.43 0.08
C ASN A 20 -20.81 9.99 -0.93
N ASN A 21 -19.57 10.43 -0.69
CA ASN A 21 -18.44 10.16 -1.57
C ASN A 21 -18.07 8.67 -1.62
N SER A 22 -18.23 7.94 -0.51
CA SER A 22 -17.90 6.50 -0.45
C SER A 22 -18.80 5.68 -1.36
N GLU A 23 -20.12 5.91 -1.29
CA GLU A 23 -21.12 5.25 -2.15
C GLU A 23 -20.91 5.60 -3.64
N ARG A 24 -20.60 6.87 -3.95
CA ARG A 24 -20.31 7.29 -5.33
C ARG A 24 -19.09 6.56 -5.90
N ARG A 25 -18.00 6.47 -5.13
CA ARG A 25 -16.79 5.74 -5.55
C ARG A 25 -17.07 4.26 -5.72
N TYR A 26 -17.86 3.67 -4.82
CA TYR A 26 -18.29 2.27 -4.94
C TYR A 26 -19.06 2.05 -6.25
N TYR A 27 -20.04 2.88 -6.55
CA TYR A 27 -20.79 2.82 -7.82
C TYR A 27 -19.86 2.89 -9.03
N GLN A 28 -18.95 3.87 -9.06
CA GLN A 28 -17.99 4.02 -10.14
C GLN A 28 -17.09 2.78 -10.30
N ALA A 29 -16.61 2.22 -9.18
CA ALA A 29 -15.79 1.01 -9.19
C ALA A 29 -16.55 -0.19 -9.77
N VAL A 30 -17.80 -0.41 -9.36
CA VAL A 30 -18.64 -1.49 -9.91
C VAL A 30 -18.84 -1.31 -11.41
N CYS A 31 -19.14 -0.10 -11.87
CA CYS A 31 -19.25 0.17 -13.30
C CYS A 31 -17.95 -0.12 -14.06
N GLN A 32 -16.78 0.21 -13.50
CA GLN A 32 -15.51 -0.12 -14.14
C GLN A 32 -15.27 -1.63 -14.21
N VAL A 33 -15.61 -2.38 -13.17
CA VAL A 33 -15.48 -3.85 -13.20
C VAL A 33 -16.42 -4.48 -14.24
N GLN A 34 -17.66 -3.98 -14.37
CA GLN A 34 -18.61 -4.47 -15.37
C GLN A 34 -18.14 -4.24 -16.81
N LEU A 35 -17.50 -3.09 -17.07
CA LEU A 35 -16.94 -2.73 -18.37
C LEU A 35 -15.57 -3.39 -18.64
N ALA A 36 -14.96 -4.05 -17.65
CA ALA A 36 -13.62 -4.64 -17.80
C ALA A 36 -13.55 -5.80 -18.81
N ASN A 37 -14.70 -6.40 -19.14
CA ASN A 37 -14.79 -7.47 -20.13
C ASN A 37 -14.95 -6.95 -21.58
N GLU A 38 -14.97 -5.64 -21.79
CA GLU A 38 -14.99 -5.05 -23.13
C GLU A 38 -13.63 -5.17 -23.82
N GLU A 39 -13.61 -5.29 -25.15
CA GLU A 39 -12.42 -5.60 -25.96
C GLU A 39 -11.25 -4.61 -25.73
N VAL A 40 -11.57 -3.34 -25.45
CA VAL A 40 -10.58 -2.28 -25.15
C VAL A 40 -9.93 -2.49 -23.77
N ALA A 41 -10.70 -2.93 -22.76
CA ALA A 41 -10.17 -3.24 -21.44
C ALA A 41 -9.35 -4.53 -21.44
N ALA A 42 -9.70 -5.49 -22.32
CA ALA A 42 -8.96 -6.73 -22.50
C ALA A 42 -7.59 -6.53 -23.20
N ALA A 43 -7.44 -5.48 -24.02
CA ALA A 43 -6.20 -5.20 -24.74
C ALA A 43 -5.06 -4.72 -23.83
N ASP A 44 -5.37 -3.92 -22.79
CA ASP A 44 -4.42 -3.49 -21.76
C ASP A 44 -5.09 -3.43 -20.37
N PRO A 45 -5.18 -4.57 -19.66
CA PRO A 45 -5.88 -4.65 -18.39
C PRO A 45 -5.20 -3.81 -17.29
N ILE A 46 -3.89 -3.59 -17.38
CA ILE A 46 -3.14 -2.81 -16.40
C ILE A 46 -3.44 -1.33 -16.57
N GLN A 47 -3.37 -0.82 -17.80
CA GLN A 47 -3.76 0.56 -18.09
C GLN A 47 -5.23 0.80 -17.71
N TYR A 48 -6.12 -0.14 -18.01
CA TYR A 48 -7.53 -0.06 -17.63
C TYR A 48 -7.74 -0.02 -16.11
N ALA A 49 -7.04 -0.88 -15.36
CA ALA A 49 -7.08 -0.87 -13.89
C ALA A 49 -6.61 0.48 -13.32
N ARG A 50 -5.54 1.06 -13.86
CA ARG A 50 -5.05 2.39 -13.44
C ARG A 50 -6.06 3.51 -13.75
N GLN A 51 -6.67 3.49 -14.93
CA GLN A 51 -7.73 4.44 -15.28
C GLN A 51 -8.92 4.30 -14.34
N SER A 52 -9.30 3.07 -13.99
CA SER A 52 -10.37 2.80 -13.04
C SER A 52 -10.06 3.37 -11.66
N LEU A 53 -8.84 3.16 -11.15
CA LEU A 53 -8.36 3.77 -9.91
C LEU A 53 -8.38 5.31 -9.96
N SER A 54 -8.04 5.91 -11.11
CA SER A 54 -8.09 7.37 -11.27
C SER A 54 -9.52 7.93 -11.19
N LYS A 55 -10.53 7.19 -11.68
CA LYS A 55 -11.95 7.59 -11.66
C LYS A 55 -12.56 7.57 -10.26
N VAL A 56 -12.06 6.69 -9.40
CA VAL A 56 -12.51 6.55 -8.00
C VAL A 56 -11.59 7.28 -7.02
N ALA A 57 -10.49 7.87 -7.49
CA ALA A 57 -9.58 8.62 -6.64
C ALA A 57 -10.28 9.83 -5.99
N GLN A 58 -9.87 10.15 -4.76
CA GLN A 58 -10.30 11.35 -4.09
C GLN A 58 -9.24 12.44 -4.29
N PRO A 59 -9.55 13.53 -5.02
CA PRO A 59 -8.61 14.61 -5.24
C PRO A 59 -8.02 15.13 -3.93
N GLY A 60 -6.69 15.22 -3.86
CA GLY A 60 -5.95 15.67 -2.67
C GLY A 60 -5.85 14.66 -1.53
N LEU A 61 -6.70 13.62 -1.49
CA LEU A 61 -6.76 12.65 -0.39
C LEU A 61 -6.14 11.30 -0.74
N THR A 62 -6.28 10.81 -1.97
CA THR A 62 -5.63 9.56 -2.41
C THR A 62 -4.12 9.73 -2.36
N GLN A 63 -3.44 8.97 -1.49
CA GLN A 63 -1.99 9.01 -1.31
C GLN A 63 -1.24 8.03 -2.21
N TRP A 64 -1.86 6.89 -2.54
CA TRP A 64 -1.29 5.84 -3.36
C TRP A 64 -2.34 5.23 -4.29
N SER A 65 -1.89 4.67 -5.40
CA SER A 65 -2.67 3.82 -6.29
C SER A 65 -1.82 2.61 -6.64
N ILE A 66 -2.33 1.43 -6.37
CA ILE A 66 -1.60 0.16 -6.47
C ILE A 66 -2.45 -0.79 -7.32
N VAL A 67 -1.83 -1.39 -8.32
CA VAL A 67 -2.37 -2.47 -9.14
C VAL A 67 -1.54 -3.71 -8.81
N TYR A 68 -2.22 -4.77 -8.42
CA TYR A 68 -1.62 -6.08 -8.24
C TYR A 68 -1.85 -6.88 -9.51
N GLU A 69 -0.82 -7.61 -9.94
CA GLU A 69 -0.79 -8.43 -11.15
C GLU A 69 -0.45 -9.86 -10.70
N PRO A 70 -1.42 -10.62 -10.15
CA PRO A 70 -1.11 -11.88 -9.46
C PRO A 70 -0.57 -12.98 -10.38
N THR A 71 -0.95 -12.97 -11.66
CA THR A 71 -0.46 -13.94 -12.66
C THR A 71 1.02 -13.74 -12.93
N GLU A 72 1.43 -12.48 -13.09
CA GLU A 72 2.82 -12.06 -13.33
C GLU A 72 3.61 -11.88 -12.02
N LYS A 73 2.95 -12.05 -10.87
CA LYS A 73 3.48 -11.73 -9.53
C LYS A 73 4.16 -10.36 -9.49
N ARG A 74 3.52 -9.36 -10.09
CA ARG A 74 4.04 -8.00 -10.17
C ARG A 74 3.15 -7.02 -9.41
N ILE A 75 3.77 -6.01 -8.84
CA ILE A 75 3.09 -4.90 -8.19
C ILE A 75 3.43 -3.63 -8.94
N SER A 76 2.42 -2.90 -9.40
CA SER A 76 2.56 -1.62 -10.10
C SER A 76 1.93 -0.50 -9.27
N PHE A 77 2.66 0.55 -8.93
CA PHE A 77 2.12 1.63 -8.10
C PHE A 77 2.60 3.04 -8.46
N SER A 78 1.90 4.03 -7.93
CA SER A 78 2.30 5.44 -7.92
C SER A 78 1.81 6.11 -6.64
N THR A 79 2.47 7.19 -6.23
CA THR A 79 2.06 7.98 -5.06
C THR A 79 1.50 9.33 -5.49
N ARG A 80 0.90 10.06 -4.56
CA ARG A 80 0.40 11.41 -4.81
C ARG A 80 1.51 12.37 -5.23
N VAL A 81 2.71 12.19 -4.66
CA VAL A 81 3.85 13.10 -4.84
C VAL A 81 4.80 12.63 -5.94
N ALA A 82 4.97 11.33 -6.10
CA ALA A 82 5.74 10.72 -7.19
C ALA A 82 4.76 10.01 -8.13
N LYS A 83 4.46 10.61 -9.29
CA LYS A 83 3.41 10.11 -10.19
C LYS A 83 3.89 9.04 -11.17
N GLU A 84 5.19 8.93 -11.37
CA GLU A 84 5.78 7.89 -12.20
C GLU A 84 5.38 6.50 -11.70
N ILE A 85 5.12 5.63 -12.67
CA ILE A 85 4.77 4.23 -12.42
C ILE A 85 6.02 3.50 -12.00
N ARG A 86 5.93 2.82 -10.85
CA ARG A 86 6.96 1.92 -10.36
C ARG A 86 6.44 0.50 -10.33
N THR A 87 7.32 -0.44 -10.60
CA THR A 87 7.03 -1.86 -10.62
C THR A 87 7.95 -2.59 -9.67
N LEU A 88 7.44 -3.65 -9.06
CA LEU A 88 8.20 -4.65 -8.34
C LEU A 88 7.79 -6.00 -8.91
N ASP A 89 8.71 -6.68 -9.58
CA ASP A 89 8.54 -8.08 -9.93
C ASP A 89 8.95 -8.92 -8.72
N LEU A 90 8.03 -9.76 -8.24
CA LEU A 90 8.31 -10.58 -7.06
C LEU A 90 9.18 -11.80 -7.42
N ASP A 91 9.26 -12.20 -8.69
CA ASP A 91 10.17 -13.29 -9.09
C ASP A 91 11.66 -12.87 -9.04
N ASP A 92 11.93 -11.56 -8.98
CA ASP A 92 13.28 -10.99 -8.81
C ASP A 92 13.68 -10.80 -7.33
N LEU A 93 12.84 -11.23 -6.38
CA LEU A 93 13.06 -11.11 -4.95
C LEU A 93 13.27 -12.46 -4.28
N ASP A 94 14.13 -12.48 -3.28
CA ASP A 94 14.34 -13.64 -2.43
C ASP A 94 13.45 -13.56 -1.18
N PHE A 95 12.63 -14.59 -0.98
CA PHE A 95 11.71 -14.72 0.15
C PHE A 95 12.11 -15.82 1.12
N ASP A 96 13.34 -16.36 1.02
CA ASP A 96 13.86 -17.25 2.03
C ASP A 96 13.91 -16.54 3.40
N SER A 97 13.62 -17.29 4.46
CA SER A 97 13.68 -16.81 5.84
C SER A 97 15.05 -16.29 6.28
N ALA A 98 16.13 -16.73 5.63
CA ALA A 98 17.49 -16.30 5.91
C ALA A 98 17.88 -15.00 5.18
N SER A 99 17.04 -14.53 4.24
CA SER A 99 17.35 -13.38 3.41
C SER A 99 16.99 -12.06 4.10
N ASP A 100 17.78 -11.02 3.82
CA ASP A 100 17.59 -9.71 4.44
C ASP A 100 16.23 -9.10 4.07
N ALA A 101 15.54 -8.53 5.05
CA ALA A 101 14.37 -7.71 4.78
C ALA A 101 14.79 -6.46 3.99
N LEU A 102 14.16 -6.22 2.84
CA LEU A 102 14.47 -5.11 1.95
C LEU A 102 13.50 -3.93 2.13
N THR A 103 13.99 -2.72 1.87
CA THR A 103 13.21 -1.47 1.92
C THR A 103 13.51 -0.55 0.75
N VAL A 104 12.56 0.33 0.44
CA VAL A 104 12.69 1.40 -0.54
C VAL A 104 11.90 2.62 -0.08
N ASP A 105 12.34 3.82 -0.48
CA ASP A 105 11.52 5.02 -0.36
C ASP A 105 10.41 5.01 -1.42
N VAL A 106 9.17 4.84 -0.97
CA VAL A 106 7.98 4.81 -1.85
C VAL A 106 7.76 6.11 -2.62
N ASN A 107 8.39 7.23 -2.22
CA ASN A 107 8.30 8.52 -2.90
C ASN A 107 9.53 8.84 -3.76
N ASN A 108 10.41 7.89 -4.05
CA ASN A 108 11.51 8.11 -4.98
C ASN A 108 10.98 8.48 -6.40
N ASP A 109 11.72 9.32 -7.14
CA ASP A 109 11.28 9.76 -8.48
C ASP A 109 11.69 8.77 -9.60
N VAL A 110 12.09 7.55 -9.25
CA VAL A 110 12.46 6.51 -10.23
C VAL A 110 11.20 5.94 -10.87
N ALA A 111 11.21 5.79 -12.19
CA ALA A 111 10.18 5.10 -12.95
C ALA A 111 10.61 3.67 -13.29
N GLY A 112 9.63 2.77 -13.47
CA GLY A 112 9.88 1.38 -13.82
C GLY A 112 10.29 0.52 -12.64
N ASP A 113 11.18 -0.43 -12.90
CA ASP A 113 11.60 -1.44 -11.94
C ASP A 113 12.32 -0.84 -10.72
N LEU A 114 11.80 -1.15 -9.54
CA LEU A 114 12.35 -0.72 -8.25
C LEU A 114 13.29 -1.72 -7.60
N VAL A 115 13.41 -2.95 -8.09
CA VAL A 115 14.28 -3.96 -7.48
C VAL A 115 15.72 -3.45 -7.29
N PRO A 116 16.35 -2.75 -8.27
CA PRO A 116 17.69 -2.21 -8.09
C PRO A 116 17.81 -1.10 -7.03
N GLN A 117 16.70 -0.53 -6.58
CA GLN A 117 16.64 0.54 -5.58
C GLN A 117 16.39 0.01 -4.16
N LEU A 118 16.09 -1.28 -4.03
CA LEU A 118 15.89 -1.94 -2.74
C LEU A 118 17.21 -2.00 -1.96
N LYS A 119 17.11 -1.81 -0.65
CA LYS A 119 18.25 -1.84 0.27
C LYS A 119 17.89 -2.62 1.53
N PRO A 120 18.85 -3.34 2.14
CA PRO A 120 18.62 -3.99 3.42
C PRO A 120 18.08 -3.00 4.46
N PHE A 121 17.06 -3.43 5.18
CA PHE A 121 16.46 -2.69 6.27
C PHE A 121 17.48 -2.46 7.38
N THR A 122 17.53 -1.23 7.91
CA THR A 122 18.35 -0.93 9.07
C THR A 122 17.52 -0.38 10.24
N ALA A 123 18.00 -0.60 11.46
CA ALA A 123 17.42 0.05 12.64
C ALA A 123 17.45 1.59 12.54
N SER A 124 18.39 2.14 11.78
CA SER A 124 18.47 3.58 11.53
C SER A 124 17.30 4.09 10.66
N ASP A 125 16.87 3.30 9.67
CA ASP A 125 15.71 3.60 8.83
C ASP A 125 14.43 3.59 9.65
N ASN A 126 14.24 2.56 10.49
CA ASN A 126 13.10 2.50 11.41
C ASN A 126 13.08 3.73 12.33
N LYS A 127 14.22 4.06 12.92
CA LYS A 127 14.34 5.22 13.82
C LYS A 127 13.96 6.52 13.11
N ARG A 128 14.43 6.72 11.87
CA ARG A 128 14.09 7.89 11.05
C ARG A 128 12.58 7.98 10.81
N ILE A 129 11.93 6.90 10.37
CA ILE A 129 10.50 6.89 10.02
C ILE A 129 9.61 7.06 11.26
N VAL A 130 9.94 6.36 12.35
CA VAL A 130 9.22 6.47 13.62
C VAL A 130 9.37 7.87 14.21
N ASN A 131 10.59 8.44 14.19
CA ASN A 131 10.78 9.83 14.62
C ASN A 131 9.92 10.80 13.83
N PHE A 132 10.01 10.76 12.50
CA PHE A 132 9.25 11.63 11.60
C PHE A 132 7.75 11.55 11.89
N SER A 133 7.20 10.34 11.98
CA SER A 133 5.77 10.12 12.24
C SER A 133 5.32 10.68 13.59
N PHE A 134 6.07 10.40 14.67
CA PHE A 134 5.73 10.85 16.01
C PHE A 134 5.96 12.36 16.22
N ASP A 135 6.93 12.96 15.53
CA ASP A 135 7.20 14.40 15.59
C ASP A 135 6.07 15.22 14.93
N GLN A 136 5.36 14.65 13.96
CA GLN A 136 4.25 15.32 13.27
C GLN A 136 2.87 15.08 13.90
N THR A 137 2.68 13.99 14.63
CA THR A 137 1.33 13.53 15.03
C THR A 137 1.02 13.65 16.52
N MET A 138 2.03 13.72 17.39
CA MET A 138 1.82 13.72 18.84
C MET A 138 2.63 14.82 19.56
N PRO A 139 2.00 15.58 20.48
CA PRO A 139 2.73 16.53 21.32
C PRO A 139 3.69 15.81 22.28
N LYS A 140 4.81 16.46 22.61
CA LYS A 140 5.82 15.92 23.52
C LYS A 140 5.20 15.56 24.88
N SER A 141 5.23 14.28 25.24
CA SER A 141 4.73 13.77 26.51
C SER A 141 5.45 12.48 26.91
N PHE A 142 5.26 12.05 28.16
CA PHE A 142 5.76 10.76 28.64
C PHE A 142 5.17 9.59 27.83
N VAL A 143 3.85 9.58 27.63
CA VAL A 143 3.14 8.54 26.86
C VAL A 143 3.71 8.44 25.45
N ARG A 144 3.91 9.57 24.77
CA ARG A 144 4.54 9.62 23.45
C ARG A 144 5.91 8.95 23.46
N THR A 145 6.73 9.22 24.48
CA THR A 145 8.09 8.69 24.59
C THR A 145 8.06 7.18 24.81
N ALA A 146 7.20 6.70 25.71
CA ALA A 146 7.03 5.27 25.99
C ALA A 146 6.55 4.49 24.75
N VAL A 147 5.48 4.96 24.10
CA VAL A 147 4.94 4.30 22.89
C VAL A 147 5.96 4.33 21.75
N LYS A 148 6.64 5.46 21.55
CA LYS A 148 7.69 5.59 20.53
C LYS A 148 8.80 4.57 20.75
N GLN A 149 9.25 4.36 21.99
CA GLN A 149 10.29 3.39 22.30
C GLN A 149 9.84 1.94 22.03
N LEU A 150 8.57 1.61 22.32
CA LEU A 150 8.00 0.30 21.99
C LEU A 150 8.03 0.04 20.47
N VAL A 151 7.60 1.02 19.66
CA VAL A 151 7.59 0.89 18.19
C VAL A 151 9.02 0.79 17.62
N LEU A 152 9.98 1.53 18.18
CA LEU A 152 11.38 1.46 17.76
C LEU A 152 11.99 0.07 17.98
N ASN A 153 11.61 -0.60 19.06
CA ASN A 153 12.16 -1.89 19.45
C ASN A 153 11.42 -3.08 18.81
N TYR A 154 10.19 -2.89 18.32
CA TYR A 154 9.33 -3.97 17.81
C TYR A 154 9.99 -4.85 16.72
N PRO A 155 10.69 -4.31 15.70
CA PRO A 155 11.31 -5.16 14.68
C PRO A 155 12.32 -6.18 15.26
N ALA A 156 13.03 -5.82 16.33
CA ALA A 156 13.98 -6.73 16.99
C ALA A 156 13.29 -7.83 17.83
N THR A 157 11.97 -7.76 18.00
CA THR A 157 11.17 -8.79 18.68
C THR A 157 10.56 -9.81 17.73
N LEU A 158 10.69 -9.59 16.41
CA LEU A 158 10.18 -10.49 15.39
C LEU A 158 11.14 -11.67 15.20
N SER A 159 10.59 -12.87 15.09
CA SER A 159 11.32 -14.10 14.78
C SER A 159 10.58 -14.87 13.70
N VAL A 160 11.28 -15.73 12.97
CA VAL A 160 10.67 -16.63 12.00
C VAL A 160 9.83 -17.67 12.74
N VAL A 161 8.60 -17.91 12.26
CA VAL A 161 7.72 -18.92 12.85
C VAL A 161 8.29 -20.31 12.57
N GLY A 162 8.73 -21.01 13.62
CA GLY A 162 9.33 -22.35 13.54
C GLY A 162 10.76 -22.43 14.09
N GLU A 163 11.40 -21.28 14.33
CA GLU A 163 12.70 -21.22 14.98
C GLU A 163 12.48 -21.16 16.51
N SER A 164 12.36 -22.33 17.14
CA SER A 164 12.45 -22.41 18.59
C SER A 164 13.87 -22.04 18.98
N ALA A 165 14.01 -21.02 19.83
CA ALA A 165 15.29 -20.66 20.41
C ALA A 165 15.89 -21.88 21.11
N ALA A 166 16.88 -22.50 20.46
CA ALA A 166 17.82 -23.38 21.14
C ALA A 166 18.59 -22.48 22.12
N VAL A 167 18.03 -22.30 23.31
CA VAL A 167 18.75 -21.78 24.47
C VAL A 167 19.73 -22.86 24.86
N GLY A 168 20.99 -22.65 24.49
CA GLY A 168 22.11 -23.49 24.87
C GLY A 168 22.27 -23.56 26.40
N GLU A 169 22.78 -24.72 26.82
CA GLU A 169 23.11 -25.17 28.18
C GLU A 169 24.01 -24.20 28.96
#